data_AF-A0A9D8EY69-F1
#
_entry.id   AF-A0A9D8EY69-F1
#
_cell.length_a   1.000
_cell.length_b   1.000
_cell.length_c   1.000
_cell.angle_alpha   90.00
_cell.angle_beta   90.00
_cell.angle_gamma   90.00
#
_symmetry.space_group_name_H-M   'P 1'
#
loop_
_entity.id
_entity.type
_entity.pdbx_description
1 polymer ?
#
loop_
_entity_poly.entity_id
_entity_poly.type
_entity_poly.pdbx_seq_one_letter_code
_entity_poly.pdbx_strand_id
1 'polypeptide(L)'
;MVRRFTAVVVVVLFGVSLSAQTRAKPWTVPRTTDGSPDLQGVWTNATITPLERPAAFKDKAFLTEDEARAFEEAAAARRAEADKPIPGRFESYNQFWLDGGTTVLSTRQTSLVVEPPDGRVPVRPAEEKRRDDMWAAYGDQIETMSPWDRCITRGIPGGILPAGYNNAYEILQFP
;
A
#
# COMPACT_ATOMS: atom_id res chain seq x y z
N MET A 1 71.20 11.77 -36.82
CA MET A 1 70.05 10.86 -36.65
C MET A 1 69.31 11.25 -35.38
N VAL A 2 68.15 11.89 -35.49
CA VAL A 2 67.27 12.19 -34.33
C VAL A 2 65.88 11.72 -34.73
N ARG A 3 65.36 10.70 -34.04
CA ARG A 3 64.08 10.07 -34.33
C ARG A 3 63.03 10.69 -33.40
N ARG A 4 62.12 11.49 -33.95
CA ARG A 4 60.95 12.02 -33.23
C ARG A 4 59.83 10.97 -33.33
N PHE A 5 59.32 10.52 -32.19
CA PHE A 5 58.11 9.68 -32.13
C PHE A 5 56.92 10.59 -31.84
N THR A 6 56.00 10.68 -32.79
CA THR A 6 54.71 11.36 -32.63
C THR A 6 53.71 10.33 -32.12
N ALA A 7 53.18 10.52 -30.91
CA ALA A 7 52.12 9.68 -30.36
C ALA A 7 50.76 10.15 -30.89
N VAL A 8 50.01 9.25 -31.53
CA VAL A 8 48.62 9.48 -31.97
C VAL A 8 47.69 9.02 -30.85
N VAL A 9 46.89 9.95 -30.32
CA VAL A 9 45.82 9.63 -29.35
C VAL A 9 44.58 9.22 -30.12
N VAL A 10 44.16 7.96 -29.97
CA VAL A 10 42.90 7.45 -30.50
C VAL A 10 41.81 7.70 -29.45
N VAL A 11 40.88 8.59 -29.74
CA VAL A 11 39.67 8.82 -28.93
C VAL A 11 38.64 7.76 -29.31
N VAL A 12 38.44 6.78 -28.43
CA VAL A 12 37.38 5.77 -28.57
C VAL A 12 36.07 6.38 -28.04
N LEU A 13 35.17 6.74 -28.94
CA LEU A 13 33.80 7.13 -28.62
C LEU A 13 33.03 5.88 -28.18
N PHE A 14 32.84 5.71 -26.87
CA PHE A 14 31.89 4.73 -26.34
C PHE A 14 30.47 5.18 -26.70
N GLY A 15 29.82 4.44 -27.61
CA GLY A 15 28.40 4.58 -27.87
C GLY A 15 27.60 4.25 -26.63
N VAL A 16 26.92 5.24 -26.07
CA VAL A 16 25.93 5.04 -25.02
C VAL A 16 24.75 4.34 -25.67
N SER A 17 24.67 3.02 -25.50
CA SER A 17 23.46 2.26 -25.86
C SER A 17 22.31 2.78 -25.00
N LEU A 18 21.42 3.55 -25.62
CA LEU A 18 20.11 3.88 -25.06
C LEU A 18 19.37 2.54 -24.86
N SER A 19 19.30 2.06 -23.61
CA SER A 19 18.41 0.95 -23.28
C SER A 19 16.99 1.36 -23.62
N ALA A 20 16.41 0.72 -24.65
CA ALA A 20 15.01 0.85 -24.98
C ALA A 20 14.19 0.45 -23.76
N GLN A 21 13.56 1.43 -23.11
CA GLN A 21 12.56 1.17 -22.08
C GLN A 21 11.39 0.45 -22.76
N THR A 22 11.26 -0.85 -22.52
CA THR A 22 10.09 -1.63 -22.90
C THR A 22 8.89 -1.04 -22.18
N ARG A 23 8.12 -0.20 -22.88
CA ARG A 23 6.85 0.32 -22.39
C ARG A 23 5.95 -0.87 -22.10
N ALA A 24 5.54 -1.04 -20.84
CA ALA A 24 4.62 -2.10 -20.46
C ALA A 24 3.37 -2.04 -21.35
N LYS A 25 2.90 -3.20 -21.82
CA LYS A 25 1.67 -3.28 -22.61
C LYS A 25 0.52 -2.75 -21.73
N PRO A 26 -0.37 -1.90 -22.28
CA PRO A 26 -1.54 -1.45 -21.53
C PRO A 26 -2.38 -2.65 -21.12
N TRP A 27 -2.73 -2.71 -19.83
CA TRP A 27 -3.57 -3.77 -19.30
C TRP A 27 -5.00 -3.63 -19.84
N THR A 28 -5.57 -4.76 -20.27
CA THR A 28 -6.95 -4.85 -20.76
C THR A 28 -7.79 -5.61 -19.74
N VAL A 29 -8.91 -5.02 -19.34
CA VAL A 29 -9.88 -5.63 -18.41
C VAL A 29 -10.40 -6.94 -19.02
N PRO A 30 -10.17 -8.11 -18.38
CA PRO A 30 -10.79 -9.36 -18.77
C PRO A 30 -12.32 -9.26 -18.66
N ARG A 31 -13.04 -9.98 -19.50
CA ARG A 31 -14.51 -9.95 -19.51
C ARG A 31 -15.08 -11.35 -19.44
N THR A 32 -16.20 -11.48 -18.74
CA THR A 32 -17.04 -12.68 -18.71
C THR A 32 -17.78 -12.87 -20.03
N THR A 33 -18.46 -14.02 -20.20
CA THR A 33 -19.17 -14.37 -21.44
C THR A 33 -20.35 -13.44 -21.76
N ASP A 34 -20.96 -12.82 -20.75
CA ASP A 34 -21.99 -11.78 -20.88
C ASP A 34 -21.41 -10.36 -21.11
N GLY A 35 -20.08 -10.23 -21.12
CA GLY A 35 -19.38 -8.97 -21.39
C GLY A 35 -19.13 -8.10 -20.17
N SER A 36 -19.52 -8.52 -18.97
CA SER A 36 -19.19 -7.82 -17.72
C SER A 36 -17.67 -7.89 -17.43
N PRO A 37 -17.07 -6.95 -16.66
CA PRO A 37 -15.71 -7.13 -16.17
C PRO A 37 -15.59 -8.42 -15.36
N ASP A 38 -14.57 -9.21 -15.66
CA ASP A 38 -14.24 -10.42 -14.90
C ASP A 38 -13.31 -10.03 -13.74
N LEU A 39 -13.86 -10.06 -12.53
CA LEU A 39 -13.17 -9.80 -11.28
C LEU A 39 -12.76 -11.10 -10.57
N GLN A 40 -12.94 -12.26 -11.19
CA GLN A 40 -12.64 -13.54 -10.54
C GLN A 40 -11.15 -13.64 -10.20
N GLY A 41 -10.86 -14.24 -9.04
CA GLY A 41 -9.50 -14.61 -8.64
C GLY A 41 -9.12 -14.10 -7.25
N VAL A 42 -7.82 -14.19 -6.96
CA VAL A 42 -7.25 -13.75 -5.68
C VAL A 42 -6.77 -12.32 -5.81
N TRP A 43 -7.31 -11.46 -4.96
CA TRP A 43 -7.00 -10.04 -4.88
C TRP A 43 -6.37 -9.72 -3.54
N THR A 44 -5.61 -8.64 -3.49
CA THR A 44 -5.14 -8.07 -2.23
C THR A 44 -5.32 -6.57 -2.21
N ASN A 45 -5.64 -6.02 -1.03
CA ASN A 45 -5.65 -4.58 -0.77
C ASN A 45 -4.40 -4.13 -0.01
N ALA A 46 -3.37 -4.99 0.10
CA ALA A 46 -2.13 -4.67 0.78
C ALA A 46 -1.43 -3.46 0.14
N THR A 47 -1.34 -2.36 0.88
CA THR A 47 -0.62 -1.14 0.46
C THR A 47 -0.17 -0.34 1.66
N ILE A 48 0.95 0.36 1.51
CA ILE A 48 1.41 1.35 2.50
C ILE A 48 0.74 2.71 2.31
N THR A 49 -0.13 2.86 1.31
CA THR A 49 -0.95 4.07 1.11
C THR A 49 -1.94 4.19 2.26
N PRO A 50 -1.90 5.27 3.06
CA PRO A 50 -2.78 5.40 4.21
C PRO A 50 -4.24 5.60 3.78
N LEU A 51 -5.18 5.17 4.63
CA LEU A 51 -6.61 5.39 4.37
C LEU A 51 -6.92 6.88 4.22
N GLU A 52 -6.52 7.67 5.23
CA GLU A 52 -6.69 9.12 5.26
C GLU A 52 -5.37 9.84 5.01
N ARG A 53 -5.46 11.05 4.44
CA ARG A 53 -4.27 11.83 4.11
C ARG A 53 -3.54 12.33 5.36
N PRO A 54 -2.26 11.97 5.53
CA PRO A 54 -1.42 12.54 6.58
C PRO A 54 -1.36 14.06 6.49
N ALA A 55 -1.26 14.75 7.62
CA ALA A 55 -1.16 16.21 7.65
C ALA A 55 0.05 16.73 6.84
N ALA A 56 1.14 15.96 6.79
CA ALA A 56 2.33 16.26 5.98
C ALA A 56 2.05 16.35 4.46
N PHE A 57 0.92 15.79 4.00
CA PHE A 57 0.51 15.79 2.59
C PHE A 57 -0.78 16.58 2.35
N LYS A 58 -1.26 17.41 3.29
CA LYS A 58 -2.56 18.10 3.23
C LYS A 58 -2.91 18.64 1.83
N ASP A 59 -1.97 19.36 1.20
CA ASP A 59 -2.17 20.01 -0.10
C ASP A 59 -1.53 19.23 -1.27
N LYS A 60 -1.26 17.94 -1.07
CA LYS A 60 -0.55 17.08 -2.02
C LYS A 60 -1.30 15.76 -2.21
N ALA A 61 -2.15 15.73 -3.22
CA ALA A 61 -2.93 14.54 -3.56
C ALA A 61 -2.07 13.37 -4.09
N PHE A 62 -0.94 13.67 -4.73
CA PHE A 62 -0.09 12.66 -5.37
C PHE A 62 1.39 12.86 -5.05
N LEU A 63 2.09 11.76 -4.85
CA LEU A 63 3.55 11.70 -4.75
C LEU A 63 4.18 11.73 -6.14
N THR A 64 5.36 12.33 -6.24
CA THR A 64 6.24 12.07 -7.38
C THR A 64 6.80 10.65 -7.31
N GLU A 65 7.48 10.21 -8.37
CA GLU A 65 8.13 8.88 -8.37
C GLU A 65 9.21 8.77 -7.30
N ASP A 66 10.02 9.82 -7.14
CA ASP A 66 11.09 9.86 -6.16
C ASP A 66 10.53 9.86 -4.72
N GLU A 67 9.42 10.53 -4.50
CA GLU A 67 8.75 10.55 -3.20
C GLU A 67 8.07 9.24 -2.87
N ALA A 68 7.43 8.60 -3.85
CA ALA A 68 6.88 7.26 -3.69
C ALA A 68 7.99 6.27 -3.31
N ARG A 69 9.13 6.30 -4.02
CA ARG A 69 10.30 5.47 -3.70
C ARG A 69 10.84 5.75 -2.29
N ALA A 70 11.03 7.02 -1.93
CA ALA A 70 11.48 7.38 -0.59
C ALA A 70 10.47 6.94 0.50
N PHE A 71 9.17 7.00 0.21
CA PHE A 71 8.12 6.55 1.12
C PHE A 71 8.16 5.02 1.32
N GLU A 72 8.38 4.26 0.24
CA GLU A 72 8.56 2.81 0.26
C GLU A 72 9.84 2.37 0.98
N GLU A 73 10.97 3.04 0.72
CA GLU A 73 12.23 2.82 1.44
C GLU A 73 12.09 3.07 2.94
N ALA A 74 11.43 4.17 3.31
CA ALA A 74 11.16 4.47 4.71
C ALA A 74 10.22 3.44 5.35
N ALA A 75 9.23 2.92 4.60
CA ALA A 75 8.35 1.84 5.08
C ALA A 75 9.12 0.54 5.28
N ALA A 76 10.00 0.17 4.35
CA ALA A 76 10.86 -1.00 4.48
C ALA A 76 11.80 -0.89 5.70
N ALA A 77 12.41 0.27 5.93
CA ALA A 77 13.25 0.51 7.10
C ALA A 77 12.46 0.38 8.42
N ARG A 78 11.26 0.97 8.51
CA ARG A 78 10.37 0.82 9.68
C ARG A 78 9.99 -0.64 9.90
N ARG A 79 9.70 -1.38 8.84
CA ARG A 79 9.36 -2.80 8.89
C ARG A 79 10.54 -3.63 9.41
N ALA A 80 11.74 -3.40 8.89
CA ALA A 80 12.94 -4.08 9.35
C ALA A 80 13.25 -3.80 10.82
N GLU A 81 13.03 -2.56 11.29
CA GLU A 81 13.16 -2.20 12.70
C GLU A 81 12.14 -2.94 13.57
N ALA A 82 10.87 -2.95 13.15
CA ALA A 82 9.78 -3.60 13.87
C ALA A 82 9.89 -5.14 13.91
N ASP A 83 10.64 -5.74 13.00
CA ASP A 83 10.87 -7.19 12.96
C ASP A 83 11.99 -7.65 13.91
N LYS A 84 12.75 -6.72 14.49
CA LYS A 84 13.82 -7.07 15.42
C LYS A 84 13.26 -7.73 16.69
N PRO A 85 13.89 -8.81 17.18
CA PRO A 85 13.48 -9.44 18.43
C PRO A 85 13.52 -8.46 19.59
N ILE A 86 12.46 -8.43 20.38
CA ILE A 86 12.39 -7.63 21.60
C ILE A 86 12.78 -8.54 22.77
N PRO A 87 13.90 -8.27 23.48
CA PRO A 87 14.34 -9.10 24.59
C PRO A 87 13.24 -9.31 25.64
N GLY A 88 13.03 -10.56 26.05
CA GLY A 88 12.00 -10.91 27.03
C GLY A 88 10.57 -10.99 26.48
N ARG A 89 10.34 -10.75 25.18
CA ARG A 89 9.08 -11.07 24.50
C ARG A 89 9.27 -12.28 23.59
N PHE A 90 8.80 -13.43 24.05
CA PHE A 90 8.87 -14.69 23.31
C PHE A 90 7.74 -14.86 22.28
N GLU A 91 6.70 -14.04 22.36
CA GLU A 91 5.44 -14.24 21.62
C GLU A 91 4.87 -12.90 21.14
N SER A 92 5.15 -12.55 19.89
CA SER A 92 4.32 -11.62 19.12
C SER A 92 4.57 -11.86 17.64
N TYR A 93 3.53 -11.81 16.81
CA TYR A 93 3.67 -11.85 15.35
C TYR A 93 4.71 -10.83 14.90
N ASN A 94 5.75 -11.31 14.22
CA ASN A 94 6.74 -10.46 13.58
C ASN A 94 6.23 -10.00 12.20
N GLN A 95 6.99 -9.16 11.51
CA GLN A 95 6.59 -8.59 10.22
C GLN A 95 6.47 -9.64 9.12
N PHE A 96 7.00 -10.84 9.29
CA PHE A 96 6.77 -11.95 8.36
C PHE A 96 5.27 -12.33 8.26
N TRP A 97 4.53 -12.26 9.36
CA TRP A 97 3.12 -12.65 9.43
C TRP A 97 2.13 -11.54 9.05
N LEU A 98 2.63 -10.32 8.82
CA LEU A 98 1.81 -9.16 8.50
C LEU A 98 1.87 -8.86 7.00
N ASP A 99 0.75 -8.46 6.42
CA ASP A 99 0.58 -8.26 4.97
C ASP A 99 0.14 -6.83 4.64
N GLY A 100 0.65 -5.84 5.37
CA GLY A 100 0.38 -4.41 5.14
C GLY A 100 0.91 -3.81 3.83
N GLY A 101 1.40 -4.63 2.90
CA GLY A 101 2.00 -4.19 1.65
C GLY A 101 3.40 -3.61 1.80
N THR A 102 4.02 -3.31 0.66
CA THR A 102 5.37 -2.71 0.57
C THR A 102 5.43 -1.51 -0.36
N THR A 103 4.37 -1.30 -1.16
CA THR A 103 4.32 -0.26 -2.19
C THR A 103 3.13 0.66 -1.99
N VAL A 104 3.29 1.91 -2.42
CA VAL A 104 2.13 2.81 -2.59
C VAL A 104 1.29 2.33 -3.77
N LEU A 105 0.07 2.85 -3.90
CA LEU A 105 -0.74 2.58 -5.09
C LEU A 105 -0.03 3.07 -6.35
N SER A 106 -0.28 2.41 -7.49
CA SER A 106 0.28 2.82 -8.79
C SER A 106 -0.12 4.25 -9.21
N THR A 107 -1.25 4.74 -8.68
CA THR A 107 -1.69 6.14 -8.84
C THR A 107 -0.83 7.12 -8.06
N ARG A 108 -0.04 6.66 -7.08
CA ARG A 108 0.78 7.45 -6.13
C ARG A 108 -0.04 8.44 -5.31
N GLN A 109 -1.33 8.19 -5.13
CA GLN A 109 -2.15 9.01 -4.25
C GLN A 109 -1.67 8.93 -2.80
N THR A 110 -1.80 10.02 -2.06
CA THR A 110 -1.36 10.12 -0.66
C THR A 110 -2.41 9.65 0.35
N SER A 111 -3.58 9.23 -0.13
CA SER A 111 -4.70 8.70 0.67
C SER A 111 -5.58 7.76 -0.15
N LEU A 112 -6.23 6.78 0.46
CA LEU A 112 -7.27 5.96 -0.19
C LEU A 112 -8.58 6.74 -0.34
N VAL A 113 -8.89 7.62 0.61
CA VAL A 113 -9.98 8.59 0.49
C VAL A 113 -9.59 9.63 -0.57
N VAL A 114 -10.36 9.67 -1.66
CA VAL A 114 -10.16 10.63 -2.77
C VAL A 114 -11.08 11.84 -2.64
N GLU A 115 -12.29 11.61 -2.14
CA GLU A 115 -13.30 12.65 -1.88
C GLU A 115 -13.72 12.55 -0.40
N PRO A 116 -13.68 13.65 0.38
CA PRO A 116 -13.33 15.02 0.02
C PRO A 116 -11.85 15.24 -0.40
N PRO A 117 -11.52 16.36 -1.08
CA PRO A 117 -10.19 16.60 -1.62
C PRO A 117 -9.08 16.71 -0.57
N ASP A 118 -9.39 16.85 0.71
CA ASP A 118 -8.42 16.79 1.82
C ASP A 118 -8.05 15.35 2.22
N GLY A 119 -8.69 14.35 1.60
CA GLY A 119 -8.42 12.94 1.76
C GLY A 119 -8.77 12.41 3.14
N ARG A 120 -9.76 12.99 3.82
CA ARG A 120 -10.20 12.57 5.16
C ARG A 120 -11.68 12.22 5.16
N VAL A 121 -12.06 11.20 5.94
CA VAL A 121 -13.46 10.80 6.05
C VAL A 121 -14.20 11.86 6.86
N PRO A 122 -15.26 12.48 6.34
CA PRO A 122 -16.07 13.41 7.12
C PRO A 122 -16.88 12.62 8.15
N VAL A 123 -16.52 12.76 9.43
CA VAL A 123 -17.24 12.12 10.54
C VAL A 123 -18.08 13.16 11.29
N ARG A 124 -19.32 12.80 11.63
CA ARG A 124 -20.17 13.67 12.45
C ARG A 124 -19.70 13.59 13.91
N PRO A 125 -19.67 14.69 14.68
CA PRO A 125 -19.23 14.66 16.09
C PRO A 125 -20.00 13.64 16.95
N ALA A 126 -21.29 13.43 16.68
CA ALA A 126 -22.08 12.42 17.38
C ALA A 126 -21.60 10.98 17.13
N GLU A 127 -21.08 10.69 15.93
CA GLU A 127 -20.52 9.38 15.59
C GLU A 127 -19.12 9.18 16.18
N GLU A 128 -18.32 10.24 16.27
CA GLU A 128 -17.04 10.19 16.99
C GLU A 128 -17.28 9.86 18.47
N LYS A 129 -18.21 10.57 19.11
CA LYS A 129 -18.60 10.26 20.49
C LYS A 129 -19.11 8.82 20.63
N ARG A 130 -19.98 8.36 19.72
CA ARG A 130 -20.48 6.98 19.75
C ARG A 130 -19.36 5.95 19.60
N ARG A 131 -18.40 6.17 18.70
CA ARG A 131 -17.20 5.32 18.55
C ARG A 131 -16.42 5.28 19.86
N ASP A 132 -16.16 6.43 20.47
CA ASP A 132 -15.36 6.54 21.68
C ASP A 132 -16.06 5.89 22.88
N ASP A 133 -17.38 6.08 23.01
CA ASP A 133 -18.20 5.42 24.03
C ASP A 133 -18.18 3.88 23.84
N MET A 134 -18.32 3.40 22.59
CA MET A 134 -18.26 1.96 22.28
C MET A 134 -16.86 1.38 22.55
N TRP A 135 -15.80 2.13 22.25
CA TRP A 135 -14.42 1.71 22.51
C TRP A 135 -14.12 1.67 24.01
N ALA A 136 -14.62 2.65 24.77
CA ALA A 136 -14.48 2.68 26.22
C ALA A 136 -15.17 1.50 26.92
N ALA A 137 -16.30 1.04 26.37
CA ALA A 137 -17.05 -0.11 26.87
C ALA A 137 -16.68 -1.43 26.17
N TYR A 138 -15.61 -1.46 25.37
CA TYR A 138 -15.26 -2.62 24.55
C TYR A 138 -14.95 -3.85 25.40
N GLY A 139 -15.70 -4.93 25.18
CA GLY A 139 -15.53 -6.18 25.93
C GLY A 139 -16.30 -6.26 27.25
N ASP A 140 -16.96 -5.18 27.69
CA ASP A 140 -17.77 -5.18 28.91
C ASP A 140 -19.04 -6.03 28.77
N GLN A 141 -19.65 -6.03 27.59
CA GLN A 141 -20.86 -6.79 27.25
C GLN A 141 -20.76 -7.31 25.80
N ILE A 142 -21.55 -8.33 25.48
CA ILE A 142 -21.56 -8.89 24.12
C ILE A 142 -22.01 -7.86 23.07
N GLU A 143 -22.83 -6.88 23.43
CA GLU A 143 -23.28 -5.80 22.54
C GLU A 143 -22.20 -4.77 22.21
N THR A 144 -21.19 -4.62 23.07
CA THR A 144 -20.08 -3.66 22.87
C THR A 144 -18.83 -4.30 22.27
N MET A 145 -18.80 -5.63 22.18
CA MET A 145 -17.78 -6.37 21.41
C MET A 145 -17.95 -6.13 19.90
N SER A 146 -16.83 -6.13 19.16
CA SER A 146 -16.88 -6.08 17.70
C SER A 146 -17.56 -7.32 17.11
N PRO A 147 -18.13 -7.25 15.89
CA PRO A 147 -18.63 -8.43 15.19
C PRO A 147 -17.56 -9.52 15.00
N TRP A 148 -16.28 -9.13 15.02
CA TRP A 148 -15.15 -10.05 14.93
C TRP A 148 -14.97 -10.86 16.22
N ASP A 149 -14.96 -10.20 17.38
CA ASP A 149 -14.84 -10.85 18.69
C ASP A 149 -16.02 -11.76 19.01
N ARG A 150 -17.18 -11.47 18.41
CA ARG A 150 -18.38 -12.29 18.50
C ARG A 150 -18.43 -13.45 17.51
N CYS A 151 -17.34 -13.72 16.79
CA CYS A 151 -17.23 -14.78 15.77
C CYS A 151 -18.28 -14.68 14.64
N ILE A 152 -18.74 -13.48 14.29
CA ILE A 152 -19.75 -13.28 13.24
C ILE A 152 -19.06 -13.00 11.89
N THR A 153 -18.33 -11.89 11.81
CA THR A 153 -17.63 -11.47 10.59
C THR A 153 -16.68 -10.32 10.92
N ARG A 154 -15.65 -10.13 10.09
CA ARG A 154 -14.84 -8.90 10.11
C ARG A 154 -15.64 -7.68 9.63
N GLY A 155 -16.76 -7.95 8.94
CA GLY A 155 -17.72 -6.96 8.47
C GLY A 155 -17.20 -6.10 7.32
N ILE A 156 -18.08 -5.29 6.74
CA ILE A 156 -17.71 -4.21 5.82
C ILE A 156 -17.88 -2.89 6.60
N PRO A 157 -16.89 -1.99 6.62
CA PRO A 157 -15.68 -1.99 5.78
C PRO A 157 -14.46 -2.71 6.38
N GLY A 158 -14.54 -3.23 7.62
CA GLY A 158 -13.38 -3.78 8.35
C GLY A 158 -12.65 -4.93 7.66
N GLY A 159 -13.35 -5.63 6.77
CA GLY A 159 -12.81 -6.68 5.93
C GLY A 159 -12.28 -6.21 4.58
N ILE A 160 -12.56 -5.00 4.08
CA ILE A 160 -12.15 -4.54 2.73
C ILE A 160 -11.14 -3.39 2.74
N LEU A 161 -10.90 -2.78 3.90
CA LEU A 161 -9.86 -1.77 4.06
C LEU A 161 -8.52 -2.43 4.41
N PRO A 162 -7.38 -1.89 3.94
CA PRO A 162 -6.08 -2.45 4.27
C PRO A 162 -5.87 -2.37 5.79
N ALA A 163 -5.69 -3.52 6.42
CA ALA A 163 -5.66 -3.63 7.87
C ALA A 163 -4.33 -4.18 8.41
N GLY A 164 -3.35 -4.36 7.53
CA GLY A 164 -2.02 -4.88 7.89
C GLY A 164 -1.98 -6.38 8.19
N TYR A 165 -3.14 -7.04 8.19
CA TYR A 165 -3.30 -8.47 8.46
C TYR A 165 -4.53 -9.03 7.74
N ASN A 166 -4.39 -10.14 7.03
CA ASN A 166 -5.42 -10.82 6.24
C ASN A 166 -6.07 -9.91 5.18
N ASN A 167 -5.24 -9.33 4.32
CA ASN A 167 -5.56 -8.38 3.24
C ASN A 167 -5.76 -9.07 1.89
N ALA A 168 -6.05 -10.38 1.86
CA ALA A 168 -6.28 -11.15 0.64
C ALA A 168 -7.75 -11.62 0.56
N TYR A 169 -8.30 -11.62 -0.65
CA TYR A 169 -9.69 -11.96 -0.95
C TYR A 169 -9.74 -12.88 -2.15
N GLU A 170 -10.62 -13.87 -2.11
CA GLU A 170 -11.02 -14.61 -3.31
C GLU A 170 -12.36 -14.08 -3.77
N ILE A 171 -12.42 -13.57 -5.00
CA ILE A 171 -13.67 -13.18 -5.65
C ILE A 171 -14.09 -14.33 -6.55
N LEU A 172 -15.27 -14.88 -6.25
CA LEU A 172 -15.96 -15.85 -7.10
C LEU A 172 -17.09 -15.10 -7.82
N GLN A 173 -17.00 -15.03 -9.14
CA GLN A 173 -17.99 -14.37 -9.98
C GLN A 173 -18.72 -15.43 -10.80
N PHE A 174 -20.01 -15.59 -10.51
CA PHE A 174 -20.89 -16.51 -11.25
C PHE A 174 -21.75 -15.72 -12.25
N PRO A 175 -22.17 -16.35 -13.36
CA PRO A 175 -23.07 -15.74 -14.34
C PRO A 175 -24.42 -15.27 -13.75
#